data_AF-A0A3M8P5V6-F1
#
_entry.id   AF-A0A3M8P5V6-F1
#
_cell.length_a   1.000
_cell.length_b   1.000
_cell.length_c   1.000
_cell.angle_alpha   90.00
_cell.angle_beta   90.00
_cell.angle_gamma   90.00
#
_symmetry.space_group_name_H-M   'P 1'
#
loop_
_entity.id
_entity.type
_entity.pdbx_description
1 polymer ?
#
loop_
_entity_poly.entity_id
_entity_poly.type
_entity_poly.pdbx_seq_one_letter_code
_entity_poly.pdbx_strand_id
1 'polypeptide(L)'
;MKETRYSWKSYSFLGVSIVVSLAMIFIDFLVSVLHTGMEVILVYTIFIGSLVSLGLAVLTFSDKREKKKMAIAALLLTIINVGAIAYFLWFGGQYV
;
A
#
# COMPACT_ATOMS: atom_id res chain seq x y z
N MET A 1 1.06 -34.19 1.90
CA MET A 1 0.87 -32.81 1.39
C MET A 1 0.99 -31.84 2.56
N LYS A 2 1.96 -30.93 2.57
CA LYS A 2 2.03 -29.88 3.60
C LYS A 2 0.89 -28.91 3.32
N GLU A 3 -0.11 -28.85 4.20
CA GLU A 3 -1.18 -27.85 4.10
C GLU A 3 -0.56 -26.46 4.21
N THR A 4 -0.33 -25.83 3.06
CA THR A 4 0.05 -24.43 3.01
C THR A 4 -1.22 -23.64 3.29
N ARG A 5 -1.32 -23.09 4.50
CA ARG A 5 -2.45 -22.25 4.91
C ARG A 5 -2.17 -20.80 4.52
N TYR A 6 -3.24 -20.07 4.23
CA TYR A 6 -3.15 -18.62 4.16
C TYR A 6 -2.95 -18.12 5.59
N SER A 7 -1.91 -17.34 5.80
CA SER A 7 -1.56 -16.79 7.09
C SER A 7 -2.14 -15.39 7.23
N TRP A 8 -2.39 -15.00 8.48
CA TRP A 8 -2.85 -13.66 8.82
C TRP A 8 -1.94 -12.57 8.24
N LYS A 9 -0.64 -12.85 8.07
CA LYS A 9 0.33 -11.95 7.41
C LYS A 9 -0.06 -11.61 5.98
N SER A 10 -0.40 -12.61 5.17
CA SER A 10 -0.80 -12.43 3.77
C SER A 10 -2.13 -11.68 3.64
N TYR A 11 -3.08 -11.92 4.56
CA TYR A 11 -4.35 -11.19 4.60
C TYR A 11 -4.17 -9.73 5.00
N SER A 12 -3.39 -9.46 6.05
CA SER A 12 -3.07 -8.11 6.48
C SER A 12 -2.30 -7.35 5.40
N PHE A 13 -1.34 -8.00 4.73
CA PHE A 13 -0.60 -7.38 3.64
C PHE A 13 -1.51 -6.98 2.47
N LEU A 14 -2.40 -7.90 2.04
CA LEU A 14 -3.36 -7.62 0.99
C LEU A 14 -4.34 -6.51 1.39
N GLY A 15 -4.88 -6.57 2.61
CA GLY A 15 -5.81 -5.56 3.12
C GLY A 15 -5.20 -4.17 3.16
N VAL A 16 -4.01 -4.01 3.73
CA VAL A 16 -3.31 -2.72 3.79
C VAL A 16 -3.00 -2.22 2.38
N SER A 17 -2.53 -3.09 1.48
CA SER A 17 -2.23 -2.70 0.09
C SER A 17 -3.47 -2.18 -0.63
N ILE A 18 -4.62 -2.84 -0.47
CA ILE A 18 -5.89 -2.41 -1.06
C ILE A 18 -6.34 -1.06 -0.48
N VAL A 19 -6.27 -0.88 0.84
CA VAL A 19 -6.66 0.38 1.48
C VAL A 19 -5.80 1.54 0.97
N VAL A 20 -4.48 1.34 0.86
CA VAL A 20 -3.56 2.35 0.32
C VAL A 20 -3.87 2.65 -1.15
N SER A 21 -4.14 1.62 -1.98
CA SER A 21 -4.52 1.82 -3.38
C SER A 21 -5.83 2.59 -3.53
N LEU A 22 -6.84 2.28 -2.71
CA LEU A 22 -8.10 3.03 -2.70
C LEU A 22 -7.86 4.48 -2.26
N ALA A 23 -7.08 4.70 -1.20
CA ALA A 23 -6.76 6.05 -0.74
C ALA A 23 -6.04 6.87 -1.82
N MET A 24 -5.18 6.26 -2.63
CA MET A 24 -4.56 6.94 -3.77
C MET A 24 -5.54 7.24 -4.90
N ILE A 25 -6.37 6.27 -5.31
CA ILE A 25 -7.32 6.45 -6.41
C ILE A 25 -8.36 7.54 -6.06
N PHE A 26 -8.79 7.57 -4.80
CA PHE A 26 -9.79 8.51 -4.32
C PHE A 26 -9.18 9.77 -3.68
N ILE A 27 -7.89 10.05 -3.88
CA ILE A 27 -7.22 11.15 -3.19
C ILE A 27 -7.90 12.50 -3.47
N ASP A 28 -8.22 12.81 -4.73
CA ASP A 28 -8.86 14.07 -5.11
C ASP A 28 -10.28 14.18 -4.52
N PHE A 29 -11.03 13.07 -4.54
CA PHE A 29 -12.36 13.02 -3.93
C PHE A 29 -12.28 13.23 -2.41
N LEU A 30 -11.36 12.54 -1.73
CA LEU A 30 -11.17 12.67 -0.30
C LEU A 30 -10.73 14.09 0.09
N VAL A 31 -9.81 14.69 -0.66
CA VAL A 31 -9.38 16.09 -0.47
C VAL A 31 -10.57 17.05 -0.66
N SER A 32 -11.45 16.80 -1.64
CA SER A 32 -12.61 17.66 -1.88
C SER A 32 -13.70 17.57 -0.81
N VAL A 33 -13.82 16.43 -0.14
CA VAL A 33 -14.84 16.18 0.91
C VAL A 33 -14.31 16.56 2.29
N LEU A 34 -13.00 16.45 2.50
CA LEU A 34 -12.36 16.80 3.76
C LEU A 34 -12.04 18.29 3.82
N HIS A 35 -12.20 18.90 4.99
CA HIS A 35 -11.91 20.31 5.18
C HIS A 35 -10.43 20.65 4.92
N THR A 36 -10.19 21.91 4.53
CA THR A 36 -8.86 22.49 4.31
C THR A 36 -7.93 22.21 5.50
N GLY A 37 -6.84 21.49 5.24
CA GLY A 37 -5.84 21.08 6.23
C GLY A 37 -5.69 19.57 6.42
N MET A 38 -6.67 18.76 5.96
CA MET A 38 -6.59 17.29 6.04
C MET A 38 -5.79 16.65 4.89
N GLU A 39 -5.47 17.43 3.86
CA GLU A 39 -4.74 16.98 2.66
C GLU A 39 -3.37 16.43 3.02
N VAL A 40 -2.64 17.16 3.88
CA VAL A 40 -1.31 16.78 4.36
C VAL A 40 -1.38 15.47 5.14
N ILE A 41 -2.40 15.31 5.99
CA ILE A 41 -2.62 14.09 6.79
C ILE A 41 -2.89 12.89 5.87
N LEU A 42 -3.67 13.08 4.82
CA LEU A 42 -3.95 12.06 3.81
C LEU A 42 -2.69 11.60 3.09
N VAL A 43 -1.87 12.54 2.61
CA VAL A 43 -0.60 12.24 1.93
C VAL A 43 0.33 11.46 2.86
N TYR A 44 0.49 11.89 4.11
CA TYR A 44 1.29 11.15 5.10
C TYR A 44 0.72 9.76 5.40
N THR A 45 -0.60 9.62 5.47
CA THR A 45 -1.26 8.32 5.71
C THR A 45 -0.98 7.35 4.56
N ILE A 46 -1.09 7.81 3.32
CA ILE A 46 -0.77 7.02 2.11
C ILE A 46 0.70 6.63 2.11
N PHE A 47 1.60 7.56 2.43
CA PHE A 47 3.04 7.32 2.47
C PHE A 47 3.41 6.28 3.54
N ILE A 48 2.95 6.46 4.77
CA ILE A 48 3.19 5.52 5.88
C ILE A 48 2.56 4.15 5.57
N GLY A 49 1.35 4.13 5.01
CA GLY A 49 0.68 2.89 4.61
C GLY A 49 1.47 2.10 3.57
N SER A 50 2.08 2.79 2.59
CA SER A 50 2.99 2.17 1.62
C SER A 50 4.27 1.60 2.26
N LEU A 51 4.87 2.30 3.23
CA LEU A 51 6.03 1.78 3.97
C LEU A 51 5.66 0.53 4.80
N VAL A 52 4.51 0.55 5.46
CA VAL A 52 3.98 -0.61 6.19
C VAL A 52 3.72 -1.78 5.24
N SER A 53 3.18 -1.52 4.05
CA SER A 53 2.95 -2.53 3.02
C SER A 53 4.27 -3.17 2.56
N LEU A 54 5.32 -2.38 2.35
CA LEU A 54 6.66 -2.89 2.04
C LEU A 54 7.23 -3.76 3.17
N GLY A 55 7.08 -3.34 4.43
CA GLY A 55 7.49 -4.14 5.60
C GLY A 55 6.75 -5.48 5.67
N LEU A 56 5.43 -5.46 5.46
CA LEU A 56 4.60 -6.66 5.41
C LEU A 56 4.96 -7.57 4.23
N ALA A 57 5.37 -7.00 3.09
CA ALA A 57 5.88 -7.77 1.97
C ALA A 57 7.11 -8.57 2.37
N VAL A 58 8.12 -7.93 2.98
CA VAL A 58 9.34 -8.61 3.44
C VAL A 58 9.02 -9.74 4.42
N LEU A 59 8.16 -9.47 5.41
CA LEU A 59 7.74 -10.46 6.40
C LEU A 59 7.01 -11.65 5.78
N THR A 60 6.13 -11.40 4.81
CA THR A 60 5.33 -12.43 4.15
C THR A 60 6.17 -13.28 3.20
N PHE A 61 7.07 -12.67 2.42
CA PHE A 61 7.92 -13.40 1.47
C PHE A 61 9.06 -14.18 2.13
N SER A 62 9.51 -13.74 3.32
CA SER A 62 10.51 -14.45 4.14
C SER A 62 9.97 -15.76 4.71
N ASP A 63 8.65 -15.92 4.83
CA ASP A 63 8.05 -17.15 5.31
C ASP A 63 8.01 -18.21 4.19
N LYS A 64 8.76 -19.31 4.37
CA LYS A 64 8.83 -20.42 3.40
C LYS A 64 7.61 -21.37 3.50
N ARG A 65 6.74 -21.22 4.50
CA ARG A 65 5.61 -22.14 4.75
C ARG A 65 4.25 -21.61 4.27
N GLU A 66 4.18 -20.37 3.79
CA GLU A 66 2.93 -19.71 3.40
C GLU A 66 2.61 -19.86 1.90
N LYS A 67 1.30 -19.91 1.56
CA LYS A 67 0.83 -19.77 0.17
C LYS A 67 1.06 -18.34 -0.32
N LYS A 68 2.05 -18.17 -1.20
CA LYS A 68 2.46 -16.84 -1.69
C LYS A 68 1.54 -16.22 -2.75
N LYS A 69 0.49 -16.91 -3.22
CA LYS A 69 -0.39 -16.39 -4.29
C LYS A 69 -1.05 -15.04 -3.93
N MET A 70 -1.61 -14.92 -2.71
CA MET A 70 -2.19 -13.65 -2.25
C MET A 70 -1.13 -12.58 -1.98
N ALA A 71 0.02 -12.99 -1.43
CA ALA A 71 1.14 -12.09 -1.21
C ALA A 71 1.69 -11.50 -2.52
N ILE A 72 1.70 -12.27 -3.61
CA ILE A 72 2.09 -11.79 -4.94
C ILE A 72 1.11 -10.74 -5.46
N ALA A 73 -0.21 -10.96 -5.31
CA ALA A 73 -1.21 -9.95 -5.69
C ALA A 73 -1.06 -8.65 -4.89
N ALA A 74 -0.85 -8.76 -3.58
CA ALA A 74 -0.58 -7.63 -2.70
C ALA A 74 0.73 -6.91 -3.06
N LEU A 75 1.76 -7.65 -3.44
CA LEU A 75 3.04 -7.10 -3.89
C LEU A 75 2.86 -6.26 -5.16
N LEU A 76 2.09 -6.74 -6.15
CA LEU A 76 1.80 -5.98 -7.37
C LEU A 76 1.12 -4.65 -7.04
N LEU A 77 0.11 -4.66 -6.16
CA LEU A 77 -0.54 -3.44 -5.69
C LEU A 77 0.44 -2.51 -4.98
N THR A 78 1.30 -3.05 -4.12
CA THR A 78 2.32 -2.26 -3.40
C THR A 78 3.32 -1.62 -4.36
N ILE A 79 3.76 -2.33 -5.40
CA ILE A 79 4.67 -1.77 -6.42
C ILE A 79 4.00 -0.62 -7.17
N ILE A 80 2.72 -0.76 -7.54
CA ILE A 80 1.95 0.31 -8.17
C ILE A 80 1.85 1.51 -7.24
N ASN A 81 1.51 1.30 -5.96
CA ASN A 81 1.40 2.35 -4.96
C ASN A 81 2.74 3.09 -4.76
N VAL A 82 3.86 2.35 -4.63
CA VAL A 82 5.19 2.94 -4.49
C VAL A 82 5.59 3.73 -5.74
N GLY A 83 5.29 3.20 -6.94
CA GLY A 83 5.52 3.90 -8.20
C GLY A 83 4.71 5.19 -8.32
N ALA A 84 3.44 5.17 -7.91
CA ALA A 84 2.59 6.35 -7.88
C ALA A 84 3.14 7.41 -6.91
N ILE A 85 3.56 7.03 -5.70
CA ILE A 85 4.21 7.96 -4.76
C ILE A 85 5.49 8.53 -5.36
N ALA A 86 6.34 7.71 -5.96
CA ALA A 86 7.58 8.17 -6.58
C ALA A 86 7.30 9.16 -7.73
N TYR A 87 6.27 8.90 -8.53
CA TYR A 87 5.78 9.83 -9.56
C TYR A 87 5.32 11.15 -8.94
N PHE A 88 4.47 11.11 -7.91
CA PHE A 88 4.01 12.32 -7.21
C PHE A 88 5.16 13.08 -6.54
N LEU A 89 6.18 12.42 -6.00
CA LEU A 89 7.35 13.08 -5.43
C LEU A 89 8.23 13.72 -6.50
N TRP A 90 8.43 13.04 -7.63
CA TRP A 90 9.23 13.55 -8.74
C TRP A 90 8.58 14.76 -9.40
N PHE A 91 7.28 14.66 -9.73
CA PHE A 91 6.55 15.76 -10.35
C PHE A 91 6.19 16.82 -9.30
N GLY A 92 5.62 16.45 -8.16
CA GLY A 92 5.25 17.39 -7.09
C GLY A 92 6.43 18.18 -6.54
N GLY A 93 7.63 17.59 -6.45
CA GLY A 93 8.85 18.32 -6.08
C GLY A 93 9.41 19.24 -7.17
N GLN A 94 8.96 19.09 -8.42
CA GLN A 94 9.33 19.95 -9.55
C GLN A 94 8.34 21.12 -9.77
N TYR A 95 7.12 21.03 -9.25
CA TYR A 95 6.07 22.06 -9.40
C TYR A 95 5.73 22.80 -8.09
N VAL A 96 6.57 22.69 -7.05
CA VAL A 96 6.53 23.50 -5.82
C VAL A 96 7.57 24.61 -5.87
#